data_AF-A2ENP5-F1
#
_entry.id   AF-A2ENP5-F1
#
_cell.length_a   1.000
_cell.length_b   1.000
_cell.length_c   1.000
_cell.angle_alpha   90.00
_cell.angle_beta   90.00
_cell.angle_gamma   90.00
#
_symmetry.space_group_name_H-M   'P 1'
#
loop_
_entity.id
_entity.type
_entity.pdbx_description
1 polymer ?
#
loop_
_entity_poly.entity_id
_entity_poly.type
_entity_poly.pdbx_seq_one_letter_code
_entity_poly.pdbx_strand_id
1 'polypeptide(L)'
;MSNQDVHPNKSEEQRSKYKYYIDLYIALHQLKTEKEEELTKIYKKIQTELIDSKKFLPQLIVEDILNFISCNNRYTKSYLSLAKFICDDYHVLEINSVNIISIFLF
;
A
#
# COMPACT_ATOMS: atom_id res chain seq x y z
N MET A 1 38.53 12.34 -22.84
CA MET A 1 37.72 12.72 -21.66
C MET A 1 36.45 13.36 -22.18
N SER A 2 35.34 12.60 -22.22
CA SER A 2 34.02 13.16 -22.57
C SER A 2 33.28 13.47 -21.29
N ASN A 3 33.11 14.76 -20.99
CA ASN A 3 32.11 15.22 -20.04
C ASN A 3 30.75 15.05 -20.70
N GLN A 4 30.14 13.88 -20.52
CA GLN A 4 28.72 13.71 -20.78
C GLN A 4 27.99 14.19 -19.52
N ASP A 5 27.51 15.43 -19.56
CA ASP A 5 26.43 15.89 -18.69
C ASP A 5 25.24 14.96 -18.93
N VAL A 6 25.07 13.99 -18.03
CA VAL A 6 23.90 13.12 -18.00
C VAL A 6 22.77 13.99 -17.47
N HIS A 7 22.13 14.72 -18.38
CA HIS A 7 20.86 15.35 -18.14
C HIS A 7 19.92 14.25 -17.61
N PRO A 8 19.27 14.41 -16.43
CA PRO A 8 18.43 13.34 -15.87
C PRO A 8 17.39 12.99 -16.92
N ASN A 9 17.56 11.80 -17.45
CA ASN A 9 16.83 11.32 -18.61
C ASN A 9 15.37 11.17 -18.18
N LYS A 10 14.43 11.48 -19.06
CA LYS A 10 12.97 11.42 -18.85
C LYS A 10 12.47 10.15 -18.13
N SER A 11 13.27 9.07 -18.15
CA SER A 11 13.11 7.82 -17.41
C SER A 11 13.30 7.92 -15.89
N GLU A 12 14.20 8.75 -15.37
CA GLU A 12 14.43 8.94 -13.93
C GLU A 12 13.28 9.70 -13.25
N GLU A 13 12.73 10.70 -13.93
CA GLU A 13 11.53 11.43 -13.49
C GLU A 13 10.27 10.55 -13.50
N GLN A 14 10.13 9.67 -14.50
CA GLN A 14 9.04 8.70 -14.50
C GLN A 14 9.20 7.65 -13.39
N ARG A 15 10.43 7.23 -13.09
CA ARG A 15 10.71 6.24 -12.05
C ARG A 15 10.44 6.79 -10.65
N SER A 16 10.77 8.05 -10.39
CA SER A 16 10.45 8.71 -9.12
C SER A 16 8.93 8.85 -8.91
N LYS A 17 8.17 9.10 -10.00
CA LYS A 17 6.71 9.18 -9.98
C LYS A 17 6.00 7.85 -9.66
N TYR A 18 6.62 6.69 -9.89
CA TYR A 18 6.00 5.40 -9.54
C TYR A 18 6.73 4.64 -8.43
N LYS A 19 7.85 5.17 -7.94
CA LYS A 19 8.65 4.56 -6.88
C LYS A 19 7.80 4.23 -5.65
N TYR A 20 6.90 5.11 -5.27
CA TYR A 20 6.05 4.93 -4.10
C TYR A 20 5.00 3.81 -4.28
N TYR A 21 4.46 3.61 -5.49
CA TYR A 21 3.63 2.44 -5.79
C TYR A 21 4.46 1.16 -5.69
N ILE A 22 5.66 1.15 -6.26
CA ILE A 22 6.56 0.00 -6.22
C ILE A 22 6.91 -0.35 -4.77
N ASP A 23 7.24 0.64 -3.94
CA ASP A 23 7.59 0.46 -2.53
C ASP A 23 6.40 -0.09 -1.72
N LEU A 24 5.17 0.40 -1.97
CA LEU A 24 3.94 -0.14 -1.36
C LEU A 24 3.73 -1.61 -1.75
N TYR A 25 3.79 -1.94 -3.03
CA TYR A 25 3.59 -3.31 -3.52
C TYR A 25 4.66 -4.27 -2.96
N ILE A 26 5.91 -3.83 -2.85
CA ILE A 26 6.99 -4.59 -2.22
C ILE A 26 6.67 -4.84 -0.75
N ALA A 27 6.26 -3.81 -0.01
CA ALA A 27 5.93 -3.93 1.41
C ALA A 27 4.75 -4.88 1.65
N LEU A 28 3.68 -4.78 0.86
CA LEU A 28 2.51 -5.67 0.94
C LEU A 28 2.85 -7.11 0.55
N HIS A 29 3.70 -7.33 -0.45
CA HIS A 29 4.16 -8.66 -0.83
C HIS A 29 5.11 -9.29 0.22
N GLN A 30 5.88 -8.46 0.92
CA GLN A 30 6.76 -8.90 2.00
C GLN A 30 6.02 -9.15 3.33
N LEU A 31 4.74 -8.81 3.42
CA LEU A 31 3.90 -9.11 4.59
C LEU A 31 3.80 -10.63 4.79
N LYS A 32 4.64 -11.16 5.69
CA LYS A 32 4.72 -12.58 6.03
C LYS A 32 4.50 -12.86 7.52
N THR A 33 3.76 -11.97 8.17
CA THR A 33 3.59 -11.97 9.62
C THR A 33 2.12 -11.83 9.99
N GLU A 34 1.72 -12.57 11.01
CA GLU A 34 0.43 -12.42 11.72
C GLU A 34 0.63 -11.79 13.10
N LYS A 35 1.87 -11.45 13.47
CA LYS A 35 2.17 -10.82 14.75
C LYS A 35 1.70 -9.37 14.72
N GLU A 36 0.81 -9.03 15.65
CA GLU A 36 0.19 -7.72 15.78
C GLU A 36 1.19 -6.56 15.90
N GLU A 37 2.28 -6.76 16.65
CA GLU A 37 3.34 -5.74 16.80
C GLU A 37 4.02 -5.41 15.47
N GLU A 38 4.34 -6.43 14.68
CA GLU A 38 4.96 -6.26 13.36
C GLU A 38 3.97 -5.66 12.37
N LEU A 39 2.70 -6.06 12.46
CA LEU A 39 1.63 -5.49 11.65
C LEU A 39 1.45 -4.00 11.92
N THR A 40 1.48 -3.60 13.20
CA THR A 40 1.40 -2.20 13.62
C THR A 40 2.56 -1.37 13.09
N LYS A 41 3.78 -1.93 13.04
CA LYS A 41 4.94 -1.25 12.44
C LYS A 41 4.75 -1.03 10.94
N ILE A 42 4.20 -2.02 10.24
CA ILE A 42 3.91 -1.92 8.80
C ILE A 42 2.82 -0.88 8.55
N TYR A 43 1.76 -0.90 9.36
CA TYR A 43 0.71 0.11 9.31
C TYR A 43 1.26 1.54 9.44
N LYS A 44 2.08 1.81 10.46
CA LYS A 44 2.70 3.13 10.67
C LYS A 44 3.60 3.57 9.51
N LYS A 45 4.26 2.64 8.83
CA LYS A 45 5.03 2.96 7.61
C LYS A 45 4.13 3.35 6.46
N ILE A 46 3.07 2.59 6.20
CA ILE A 46 2.05 2.93 5.19
C ILE A 46 1.47 4.31 5.48
N GLN A 47 1.15 4.58 6.74
CA GLN A 47 0.64 5.85 7.21
C GLN A 47 1.58 7.02 6.85
N THR A 48 2.82 6.96 7.34
CA THR A 48 3.77 8.07 7.20
C THR A 48 4.32 8.22 5.78
N GLU A 49 4.67 7.12 5.11
CA GLU A 49 5.36 7.17 3.83
C GLU A 49 4.42 7.41 2.65
N LEU A 50 3.13 7.06 2.77
CA LEU A 50 2.16 7.06 1.67
C LEU A 50 0.97 8.00 1.91
N ILE A 51 0.32 7.92 3.07
CA ILE A 51 -0.89 8.70 3.34
C ILE A 51 -0.52 10.12 3.79
N ASP A 52 0.29 10.26 4.83
CA ASP A 52 0.66 11.57 5.39
C ASP A 52 1.53 12.39 4.44
N SER A 53 2.30 11.69 3.59
CA SER A 53 3.06 12.31 2.50
C SER A 53 2.18 12.75 1.31
N LYS A 54 0.86 12.56 1.40
CA LYS A 54 -0.17 12.89 0.39
C LYS A 54 0.08 12.24 -0.97
N LYS A 55 0.82 11.12 -1.01
CA LYS A 55 1.08 10.36 -2.24
C LYS A 55 -0.11 9.49 -2.64
N PHE A 56 -0.90 9.06 -1.64
CA PHE A 56 -2.03 8.16 -1.84
C PHE A 56 -3.26 8.58 -1.04
N LEU A 57 -4.42 8.30 -1.62
CA LEU A 57 -5.68 8.35 -0.90
C LEU A 57 -5.85 7.06 -0.08
N PRO A 58 -6.26 7.15 1.20
CA PRO A 58 -6.51 5.98 2.04
C PRO A 58 -7.40 4.93 1.38
N GLN A 59 -8.46 5.37 0.68
CA GLN A 59 -9.39 4.53 -0.08
C GLN A 59 -8.68 3.60 -1.08
N LEU A 60 -7.73 4.14 -1.85
CA LEU A 60 -6.99 3.37 -2.87
C LEU A 60 -6.05 2.35 -2.23
N ILE A 61 -5.44 2.69 -1.10
CA ILE A 61 -4.57 1.76 -0.38
C ILE A 61 -5.38 0.58 0.16
N VAL A 62 -6.56 0.86 0.73
CA VAL A 62 -7.45 -0.21 1.22
C VAL A 62 -7.89 -1.11 0.07
N GLU A 63 -8.28 -0.55 -1.07
CA GLU A 63 -8.58 -1.31 -2.27
C GLU A 63 -7.42 -2.22 -2.69
N ASP A 64 -6.20 -1.67 -2.77
CA ASP A 64 -5.01 -2.43 -3.14
C ASP A 64 -4.77 -3.59 -2.15
N ILE A 65 -4.81 -3.32 -0.84
CA ILE A 65 -4.65 -4.33 0.21
C ILE A 65 -5.66 -5.47 0.05
N LEU A 66 -6.92 -5.14 -0.21
CA LEU A 66 -7.99 -6.13 -0.37
C LEU A 66 -7.82 -6.94 -1.66
N ASN A 67 -7.39 -6.32 -2.75
CA ASN A 67 -7.05 -7.02 -3.98
C ASN A 67 -5.87 -7.99 -3.78
N PHE A 68 -4.89 -7.64 -2.94
CA PHE A 68 -3.74 -8.50 -2.61
C PHE A 68 -4.12 -9.79 -1.87
N ILE A 69 -5.22 -9.80 -1.10
CA ILE A 69 -5.70 -11.01 -0.40
C ILE A 69 -5.93 -12.15 -1.38
N SER A 70 -6.48 -11.84 -2.56
CA SER A 70 -6.74 -12.83 -3.62
C SER A 70 -5.48 -13.54 -4.09
N CYS A 71 -4.32 -12.88 -4.00
CA CYS A 71 -3.03 -13.39 -4.47
C CYS A 71 -2.19 -14.04 -3.35
N ASN A 72 -2.40 -13.68 -2.08
CA ASN A 72 -1.62 -14.17 -0.93
C ASN A 72 -2.52 -14.55 0.26
N ASN A 73 -3.31 -15.61 0.07
CA ASN A 73 -4.33 -16.05 1.02
C ASN A 73 -3.79 -16.47 2.40
N ARG A 74 -2.50 -16.81 2.51
CA ARG A 74 -1.88 -17.27 3.76
C ARG A 74 -1.96 -16.22 4.87
N TYR A 75 -1.90 -14.93 4.50
CA TYR A 75 -1.87 -13.82 5.47
C TYR A 75 -3.12 -12.97 5.42
N THR A 76 -4.25 -13.56 4.99
CA THR A 76 -5.54 -12.86 4.83
C THR A 76 -5.92 -12.04 6.07
N LYS A 77 -5.75 -12.60 7.27
CA LYS A 77 -6.04 -11.90 8.53
C LYS A 77 -5.21 -10.62 8.69
N SER A 78 -3.93 -10.68 8.37
CA SER A 78 -3.04 -9.52 8.45
C SER A 78 -3.43 -8.42 7.46
N TYR A 79 -3.77 -8.80 6.23
CA TYR A 79 -4.26 -7.84 5.23
C TYR A 79 -5.59 -7.20 5.64
N LEU A 80 -6.55 -7.99 6.15
CA LEU A 80 -7.83 -7.47 6.66
C LEU A 80 -7.62 -6.51 7.85
N SER A 81 -6.74 -6.85 8.79
CA SER A 81 -6.41 -5.99 9.92
C SER A 81 -5.76 -4.67 9.46
N LEU A 82 -4.88 -4.69 8.47
CA LEU A 82 -4.31 -3.47 7.89
C LEU A 82 -5.38 -2.60 7.21
N ALA A 83 -6.26 -3.21 6.42
CA ALA A 83 -7.38 -2.51 5.79
C ALA A 83 -8.27 -1.85 6.86
N LYS A 84 -8.59 -2.59 7.93
CA LYS A 84 -9.37 -2.09 9.06
C LYS A 84 -8.71 -0.89 9.74
N PHE A 85 -7.42 -0.96 10.06
CA PHE A 85 -6.71 0.17 10.69
C PHE A 85 -6.79 1.44 9.83
N ILE A 86 -6.62 1.33 8.52
CA ILE A 86 -6.72 2.47 7.61
C ILE A 86 -8.16 2.99 7.54
N CYS A 87 -9.16 2.10 7.46
CA CYS A 87 -10.56 2.51 7.45
C CYS A 87 -10.97 3.25 8.73
N ASP A 88 -10.56 2.73 9.88
CA ASP A 88 -10.88 3.29 11.21
C ASP A 88 -10.21 4.65 11.39
N ASP A 89 -8.90 4.78 11.11
CA ASP A 89 -8.14 6.00 11.36
C ASP A 89 -8.41 7.12 10.33
N TYR A 90 -8.72 6.76 9.08
CA TYR A 90 -8.96 7.73 8.00
C TYR A 90 -10.42 7.85 7.57
N HIS A 91 -11.33 7.20 8.30
CA HIS A 91 -12.78 7.23 8.06
C HIS A 91 -13.15 6.92 6.60
N VAL A 92 -12.58 5.84 6.06
CA VAL A 92 -12.91 5.37 4.71
C VAL A 92 -14.29 4.71 4.73
N LEU A 93 -15.31 5.41 4.23
CA LEU A 93 -16.72 4.97 4.28
C LEU A 93 -17.16 4.13 3.07
N GLU A 94 -16.62 4.40 1.88
CA GLU A 94 -16.98 3.69 0.66
C GLU A 94 -15.73 3.33 -0.14
N ILE A 95 -15.67 2.07 -0.58
CA ILE A 95 -14.64 1.55 -1.48
C ILE A 95 -15.38 1.05 -2.73
N ASN A 96 -15.31 1.83 -3.81
CA ASN A 96 -16.17 1.69 -4.99
C ASN A 96 -15.88 0.46 -5.88
N SER A 97 -14.83 -0.29 -5.58
CA SER A 97 -14.11 -1.12 -6.56
C SER A 97 -13.80 -2.52 -6.05
N VAL A 98 -13.95 -2.77 -4.75
CA VAL A 98 -13.61 -4.08 -4.21
C VAL A 98 -14.79 -5.01 -4.38
N ASN A 99 -14.54 -6.06 -5.17
CA ASN A 99 -15.38 -7.22 -5.37
C ASN A 99 -16.06 -7.59 -4.05
N ILE A 100 -17.39 -7.65 -4.06
CA ILE A 100 -18.34 -7.73 -2.95
C ILE A 100 -17.93 -8.69 -1.80
N ILE A 101 -17.04 -9.64 -2.07
CA ILE A 101 -16.40 -10.56 -1.12
C ILE A 101 -15.72 -9.83 0.05
N SER A 102 -15.11 -8.65 -0.14
CA SER A 102 -14.46 -7.94 0.97
C SER A 102 -15.43 -7.18 1.88
N ILE A 103 -16.66 -6.91 1.42
CA ILE A 103 -17.73 -6.31 2.23
C ILE A 103 -18.24 -7.32 3.27
N PHE A 104 -18.18 -8.62 2.96
CA PHE A 104 -18.65 -9.69 3.86
C PHE A 104 -17.66 -10.06 4.99
N LEU A 105 -16.50 -9.39 5.09
CA LEU A 105 -15.44 -9.72 6.06
C LEU A 105 -15.30 -8.70 7.21
N PHE A 106 -16.23 -7.74 7.30
CA PHE A 106 -16.38 -6.81 8.44
C PHE A 106 -17.60 -7.17 9.29
#